data_AF-A0A1G1BNG0-F1
#
_entry.id   AF-A0A1G1BNG0-F1
#
_cell.length_a   1.000
_cell.length_b   1.000
_cell.length_c   1.000
_cell.angle_alpha   90.00
_cell.angle_beta   90.00
_cell.angle_gamma   90.00
#
_symmetry.space_group_name_H-M   'P 1'
#
loop_
_entity.id
_entity.type
_entity.pdbx_description
1 polymer ?
#
loop_
_entity_poly.entity_id
_entity_poly.type
_entity_poly.pdbx_seq_one_letter_code
_entity_poly.pdbx_strand_id
1 'polypeptide(L)'
;MFGGTCGYFKLDSWVMANIAQLGTQRFCRRFLNRTNDPCGRQFDQMTQAARSGCANNAEGSARHRTSRETEMKLTDVARASLAELAGDYINWLLNQDLVPWEKNSPEARAVYEVRLDTPDYGDDVVHDACAHILAQKKKFATWLDSPDDVVVANVLLILLARVINMLNHQMESQGEAFQEEGGFREKLTAIRHDVMSKQEEAPVCPDCGAPMRRRKAKAGRNAGQEFWGCSAYPKCNGTRKVE
;
A
#
# COMPACT_ATOMS: atom_id res chain seq x y z
N MET A 1 -4.32 -19.31 1.95
CA MET A 1 -4.86 -18.01 1.50
C MET A 1 -3.86 -16.91 1.84
N PHE A 2 -3.75 -15.90 0.97
CA PHE A 2 -2.79 -14.79 0.94
C PHE A 2 -2.09 -14.49 2.27
N GLY A 3 -0.82 -14.91 2.40
CA GLY A 3 -0.07 -14.83 3.65
C GLY A 3 0.09 -13.40 4.15
N GLY A 4 -0.59 -13.03 5.23
CA GLY A 4 -0.33 -11.84 6.06
C GLY A 4 -0.37 -10.46 5.38
N THR A 5 -0.70 -10.36 4.10
CA THR A 5 -0.66 -9.11 3.30
C THR A 5 -2.02 -8.48 3.05
N CYS A 6 -3.11 -9.03 3.60
CA CYS A 6 -4.49 -8.57 3.36
C CYS A 6 -4.96 -7.39 4.23
N GLY A 7 -4.07 -6.72 4.95
CA GLY A 7 -4.43 -5.60 5.83
C GLY A 7 -5.13 -4.45 5.10
N TYR A 8 -4.80 -4.25 3.82
CA TYR A 8 -5.40 -3.20 2.98
C TYR A 8 -6.90 -3.38 2.73
N PHE A 9 -7.46 -4.58 2.90
CA PHE A 9 -8.90 -4.80 2.76
C PHE A 9 -9.75 -4.00 3.76
N LYS A 10 -9.14 -3.55 4.87
CA LYS A 10 -9.80 -2.74 5.89
C LYS A 10 -9.62 -1.23 5.68
N LEU A 11 -8.88 -0.81 4.64
CA LEU A 11 -8.64 0.60 4.36
C LEU A 11 -9.81 1.20 3.58
N ASP A 12 -10.40 2.27 4.11
CA ASP A 12 -11.42 3.05 3.40
C ASP A 12 -10.92 3.59 2.06
N SER A 13 -9.63 3.94 1.98
CA SER A 13 -9.00 4.37 0.72
C SER A 13 -9.01 3.26 -0.33
N TRP A 14 -8.85 2.00 0.08
CA TRP A 14 -8.90 0.85 -0.82
C TRP A 14 -10.33 0.48 -1.21
N VAL A 15 -11.26 0.47 -0.25
CA VAL A 15 -12.69 0.22 -0.51
C VAL A 15 -13.24 1.27 -1.49
N MET A 16 -13.00 2.55 -1.24
CA MET A 16 -13.51 3.63 -2.09
C MET A 16 -12.82 3.68 -3.46
N ALA A 17 -11.51 3.36 -3.54
CA ALA A 17 -10.84 3.20 -4.82
C ALA A 17 -11.50 2.10 -5.67
N ASN A 18 -11.87 0.96 -5.07
CA ASN A 18 -12.57 -0.11 -5.79
C ASN A 18 -13.98 0.31 -6.24
N ILE A 19 -14.71 1.08 -5.42
CA ILE A 19 -16.00 1.66 -5.83
C ILE A 19 -15.81 2.56 -7.05
N ALA A 20 -14.82 3.45 -7.03
CA ALA A 20 -14.47 4.31 -8.16
C ALA A 20 -14.09 3.48 -9.39
N GLN A 21 -13.25 2.46 -9.26
CA GLN A 21 -12.86 1.58 -10.37
C GLN A 21 -14.06 0.86 -11.00
N LEU A 22 -14.93 0.26 -10.20
CA LEU A 22 -16.14 -0.41 -10.71
C LEU A 22 -17.08 0.60 -11.40
N GLY A 23 -17.20 1.80 -10.83
CA GLY A 23 -17.95 2.90 -11.41
C GLY A 23 -17.38 3.36 -12.75
N THR A 24 -16.07 3.56 -12.84
CA THR A 24 -15.35 3.91 -14.07
C THR A 24 -15.51 2.85 -15.15
N GLN A 25 -15.30 1.57 -14.82
CA GLN A 25 -15.51 0.49 -15.77
C GLN A 25 -16.94 0.43 -16.30
N ARG A 26 -17.95 0.75 -15.47
CA ARG A 26 -19.34 0.84 -15.90
C ARG A 26 -19.59 2.09 -16.75
N PHE A 27 -19.04 3.24 -16.37
CA PHE A 27 -19.11 4.50 -17.12
C PHE A 27 -18.56 4.33 -18.53
N CYS A 28 -17.32 3.85 -18.66
CA CYS A 28 -16.66 3.65 -19.94
C CYS A 28 -17.46 2.68 -20.83
N ARG A 29 -17.99 1.58 -20.27
CA ARG A 29 -18.84 0.63 -21.02
C ARG A 29 -20.16 1.23 -21.52
N ARG A 30 -20.69 2.27 -20.86
CA ARG A 30 -21.99 2.85 -21.18
C ARG A 30 -21.90 4.05 -22.10
N PHE A 31 -20.91 4.91 -21.90
CA PHE A 31 -20.87 6.24 -22.49
C PHE A 31 -19.76 6.43 -23.51
N LEU A 32 -18.68 5.65 -23.44
CA LEU A 32 -17.68 5.62 -24.51
C LEU A 32 -18.12 4.65 -25.61
N ASN A 33 -18.07 5.13 -26.84
CA ASN A 33 -18.49 4.41 -28.02
C ASN A 33 -17.64 4.84 -29.24
N ARG A 34 -17.86 4.22 -30.39
CA ARG A 34 -17.06 4.48 -31.60
C ARG A 34 -17.23 5.89 -32.18
N THR A 35 -18.20 6.67 -31.72
CA THR A 35 -18.40 8.06 -32.16
C THR A 35 -17.51 9.02 -31.36
N ASN A 36 -17.45 8.88 -30.03
CA ASN A 36 -16.67 9.78 -29.16
C ASN A 36 -15.28 9.23 -28.77
N ASP A 37 -15.06 7.92 -28.91
CA ASP A 37 -13.77 7.26 -28.74
C ASP A 37 -13.57 6.19 -29.84
N PRO A 38 -13.33 6.62 -31.11
CA PRO A 38 -13.29 5.70 -32.25
C PRO A 38 -12.27 4.57 -32.11
N CYS A 39 -11.16 4.84 -31.41
CA CYS A 39 -10.07 3.90 -31.22
C CYS A 39 -10.11 3.16 -29.87
N GLY A 40 -11.03 3.49 -28.96
CA GLY A 40 -11.07 2.89 -27.62
C GLY A 40 -9.95 3.37 -26.69
N ARG A 41 -9.24 4.45 -27.05
CA ARG A 41 -8.05 4.88 -26.31
C ARG A 41 -8.43 5.53 -24.98
N GLN A 42 -9.50 6.32 -24.97
CA GLN A 42 -10.02 6.92 -23.75
C GLN A 42 -10.53 5.84 -22.79
N PHE A 43 -11.20 4.81 -23.32
CA PHE A 43 -11.64 3.65 -22.55
C PHE A 43 -10.46 2.97 -21.83
N ASP A 44 -9.40 2.67 -22.57
CA ASP A 44 -8.22 1.99 -22.02
C ASP A 44 -7.50 2.84 -20.98
N GLN A 45 -7.33 4.14 -21.25
CA GLN A 45 -6.67 5.07 -20.33
C GLN A 45 -7.43 5.19 -19.01
N MET A 46 -8.74 5.46 -19.06
CA MET A 46 -9.56 5.63 -17.85
C MET A 46 -9.62 4.34 -17.01
N THR A 47 -9.84 3.20 -17.66
CA THR A 47 -9.95 1.91 -16.94
C THR A 47 -8.61 1.46 -16.35
N GLN A 48 -7.50 1.73 -17.05
CA GLN A 48 -6.16 1.43 -16.55
C GLN A 48 -5.75 2.36 -15.40
N ALA A 49 -6.05 3.66 -15.48
CA ALA A 49 -5.79 4.61 -14.39
C ALA A 49 -6.54 4.21 -13.12
N ALA A 50 -7.82 3.83 -13.24
CA ALA A 50 -8.62 3.34 -12.12
C ALA A 50 -8.04 2.06 -11.50
N ARG A 51 -7.64 1.10 -12.34
CA ARG A 51 -6.99 -0.16 -11.91
C ARG A 51 -5.67 0.11 -11.21
N SER A 52 -4.85 1.01 -11.78
CA SER A 52 -3.55 1.41 -11.24
C SER A 52 -3.69 2.01 -9.84
N GLY A 53 -4.68 2.89 -9.64
CA GLY A 53 -4.99 3.46 -8.32
C GLY A 53 -5.26 2.39 -7.26
N CYS A 54 -6.12 1.42 -7.56
CA CYS A 54 -6.45 0.34 -6.61
C CYS A 54 -5.26 -0.60 -6.36
N ALA A 55 -4.56 -0.99 -7.42
CA ALA A 55 -3.45 -1.93 -7.35
C ALA A 55 -2.27 -1.37 -6.54
N ASN A 56 -1.88 -0.12 -6.80
CA ASN A 56 -0.76 0.51 -6.11
C ASN A 56 -1.10 0.84 -4.64
N ASN A 57 -2.35 1.16 -4.32
CA ASN A 57 -2.80 1.30 -2.93
C ASN A 57 -2.63 -0.03 -2.16
N ALA A 58 -3.10 -1.14 -2.73
CA ALA A 58 -2.94 -2.47 -2.15
C ALA A 58 -1.46 -2.89 -2.05
N GLU A 59 -0.68 -2.68 -3.10
CA GLU A 59 0.75 -3.03 -3.10
C GLU A 59 1.52 -2.20 -2.08
N GLY A 60 1.27 -0.88 -2.01
CA GLY A 60 1.91 0.01 -1.05
C GLY A 60 1.69 -0.46 0.39
N SER A 61 0.44 -0.74 0.75
CA SER A 61 0.09 -1.28 2.08
C SER A 61 0.78 -2.61 2.39
N ALA A 62 0.92 -3.50 1.39
CA ALA A 62 1.65 -4.76 1.57
C ALA A 62 3.15 -4.55 1.83
N ARG A 63 3.74 -3.42 1.42
CA ARG A 63 5.13 -3.07 1.66
C ARG A 63 5.40 -2.46 3.03
N HIS A 64 4.38 -2.01 3.78
CA HIS A 64 4.52 -1.27 5.05
C HIS A 64 5.57 -1.86 6.02
N ARG A 65 5.54 -3.18 6.21
CA ARG A 65 6.47 -3.89 7.12
C ARG A 65 7.86 -4.15 6.54
N THR A 66 8.03 -4.04 5.23
CA THR A 66 9.25 -4.47 4.50
C THR A 66 10.04 -3.31 3.91
N SER A 67 9.37 -2.27 3.41
CA SER A 67 10.00 -1.10 2.81
C SER A 67 9.04 0.10 2.85
N ARG A 68 9.28 1.02 3.79
CA ARG A 68 8.54 2.29 3.92
C ARG A 68 8.73 3.21 2.71
N GLU A 69 9.95 3.26 2.17
CA GLU A 69 10.22 4.05 0.95
C GLU A 69 9.38 3.56 -0.24
N THR A 70 9.28 2.24 -0.43
CA THR A 70 8.47 1.67 -1.51
C THR A 70 6.98 1.84 -1.24
N GLU A 71 6.53 1.67 0.02
CA GLU A 71 5.16 1.97 0.42
C GLU A 71 4.75 3.40 0.03
N MET A 72 5.55 4.41 0.39
CA MET A 72 5.28 5.81 0.07
C MET A 72 5.22 6.04 -1.44
N LYS A 73 6.19 5.51 -2.20
CA LYS A 73 6.22 5.63 -3.67
C LYS A 73 4.99 5.01 -4.31
N LEU A 74 4.56 3.83 -3.88
CA LEU A 74 3.37 3.18 -4.42
C LEU A 74 2.08 3.93 -4.03
N THR A 75 2.01 4.46 -2.82
CA THR A 75 0.90 5.32 -2.39
C THR A 75 0.81 6.58 -3.26
N ASP A 76 1.96 7.19 -3.60
CA ASP A 76 2.04 8.33 -4.52
C ASP A 76 1.62 7.98 -5.95
N VAL A 77 2.07 6.83 -6.48
CA VAL A 77 1.63 6.34 -7.80
C VAL A 77 0.12 6.08 -7.81
N ALA A 78 -0.45 5.53 -6.74
CA ALA A 78 -1.89 5.34 -6.61
C ALA A 78 -2.63 6.68 -6.68
N ARG A 79 -2.15 7.67 -5.92
CA ARG A 79 -2.69 9.03 -5.91
C ARG A 79 -2.63 9.69 -7.29
N ALA A 80 -1.48 9.65 -7.94
CA ALA A 80 -1.27 10.23 -9.26
C ALA A 80 -2.18 9.59 -10.32
N SER A 81 -2.31 8.25 -10.30
CA SER A 81 -3.20 7.53 -11.23
C SER A 81 -4.67 7.97 -11.09
N LEU A 82 -5.13 8.18 -9.85
CA LEU A 82 -6.51 8.62 -9.60
C LEU A 82 -6.72 10.10 -9.93
N ALA A 83 -5.68 10.93 -9.80
CA ALA A 83 -5.71 12.34 -10.22
C ALA A 83 -5.78 12.47 -11.75
N GLU A 84 -5.04 11.63 -12.48
CA GLU A 84 -5.14 11.53 -13.94
C GLU A 84 -6.57 11.17 -14.37
N LEU A 85 -7.14 10.13 -13.74
CA LEU A 85 -8.53 9.73 -13.98
C LEU A 85 -9.55 10.83 -13.64
N ALA A 86 -9.30 11.64 -12.60
CA ALA A 86 -10.15 12.79 -12.31
C ALA A 86 -10.07 13.84 -13.44
N GLY A 87 -8.88 14.04 -14.01
CA GLY A 87 -8.70 14.86 -15.22
C GLY A 87 -9.55 14.37 -16.40
N ASP A 88 -9.65 13.06 -16.61
CA ASP A 88 -10.50 12.50 -17.67
C ASP A 88 -11.98 12.85 -17.50
N TYR A 89 -12.52 12.78 -16.28
CA TYR A 89 -13.91 13.17 -16.02
C TYR A 89 -14.14 14.68 -16.12
N ILE A 90 -13.15 15.50 -15.75
CA ILE A 90 -13.22 16.95 -15.97
C ILE A 90 -13.29 17.23 -17.48
N ASN A 91 -12.41 16.61 -18.27
CA ASN A 91 -12.41 16.76 -19.73
C ASN A 91 -13.70 16.26 -20.36
N TRP A 92 -14.28 15.16 -19.85
CA TRP A 92 -15.58 14.66 -20.30
C TRP A 92 -16.70 15.72 -20.17
N LEU A 93 -16.75 16.41 -19.02
CA LEU A 93 -17.74 17.46 -18.77
C LEU A 93 -17.47 18.70 -19.64
N LEU A 94 -16.21 19.13 -19.72
CA LEU A 94 -15.83 20.32 -20.49
C LEU A 94 -16.06 20.16 -21.99
N ASN A 95 -15.89 18.95 -22.54
CA ASN A 95 -16.20 18.66 -23.95
C ASN A 95 -17.69 18.78 -24.29
N GLN A 96 -18.56 18.89 -23.28
CA GLN A 96 -19.99 19.14 -23.40
C GLN A 96 -20.37 20.57 -22.99
N ASP A 97 -19.38 21.46 -22.83
CA ASP A 97 -19.55 22.82 -22.29
C ASP A 97 -20.16 22.86 -20.88
N LEU A 98 -19.93 21.81 -20.09
CA LEU A 98 -20.38 21.68 -18.70
C LEU A 98 -19.21 21.80 -17.72
N VAL A 99 -19.51 22.32 -16.54
CA VAL A 99 -18.57 22.37 -15.41
C VAL A 99 -18.97 21.37 -14.33
N PRO A 100 -18.02 20.86 -13.51
CA PRO A 100 -18.35 20.03 -12.37
C PRO A 100 -19.32 20.70 -11.40
N TRP A 101 -20.10 19.91 -10.66
CA TRP A 101 -20.97 20.41 -9.61
C TRP A 101 -20.22 21.29 -8.63
N GLU A 102 -20.84 22.41 -8.27
CA GLU A 102 -20.33 23.25 -7.20
C GLU A 102 -20.23 22.47 -5.90
N LYS A 103 -19.17 22.72 -5.12
CA LYS A 103 -18.91 22.00 -3.86
C LYS A 103 -20.09 22.02 -2.88
N ASN A 104 -20.89 23.09 -2.91
CA ASN A 104 -22.01 23.29 -2.01
C ASN A 104 -23.37 22.92 -2.63
N SER A 105 -23.40 22.37 -3.86
CA SER A 105 -24.65 21.94 -4.47
C SER A 105 -25.30 20.83 -3.64
N PRO A 106 -26.64 20.72 -3.64
CA PRO A 106 -27.35 19.66 -2.93
C PRO A 106 -26.85 18.26 -3.32
N GLU A 107 -26.59 18.04 -4.60
CA GLU A 107 -26.12 16.76 -5.15
C GLU A 107 -24.71 16.44 -4.67
N ALA A 108 -23.78 17.39 -4.76
CA ALA A 108 -22.41 17.18 -4.31
C ALA A 108 -22.35 16.90 -2.80
N ARG A 109 -23.09 17.68 -2.00
CA ARG A 109 -23.20 17.48 -0.55
C ARG A 109 -23.74 16.11 -0.20
N ALA A 110 -24.81 15.68 -0.86
CA ALA A 110 -25.40 14.36 -0.61
C ALA A 110 -24.40 13.22 -0.87
N VAL A 111 -23.57 13.31 -1.92
CA VAL A 111 -22.50 12.33 -2.16
C VAL A 111 -21.41 12.38 -1.08
N TYR A 112 -20.98 13.57 -0.66
CA TYR A 112 -19.97 13.73 0.40
C TYR A 112 -20.44 13.22 1.76
N GLU A 113 -21.74 13.33 2.06
CA GLU A 113 -22.35 12.88 3.32
C GLU A 113 -22.43 11.36 3.42
N VAL A 114 -22.38 10.62 2.31
CA VAL A 114 -22.34 9.14 2.35
C VAL A 114 -21.06 8.65 3.03
N ARG A 115 -21.23 7.98 4.18
CA ARG A 115 -20.15 7.32 4.93
C ARG A 115 -20.04 5.83 4.58
N LEU A 116 -18.81 5.35 4.51
CA LEU A 116 -18.53 3.91 4.44
C LEU A 116 -18.78 3.29 5.81
N ASP A 117 -19.30 2.06 5.83
CA ASP A 117 -19.40 1.30 7.07
C ASP A 117 -18.03 0.75 7.46
N THR A 118 -17.81 0.56 8.76
CA THR A 118 -16.60 -0.12 9.24
C THR A 118 -16.58 -1.57 8.73
N PRO A 119 -15.46 -2.03 8.15
CA PRO A 119 -15.29 -3.42 7.76
C PRO A 119 -15.34 -4.38 8.94
N ASP A 120 -16.24 -5.36 8.87
CA ASP A 120 -16.34 -6.48 9.83
C ASP A 120 -16.20 -7.79 9.05
N TYR A 121 -15.00 -8.38 9.08
CA TYR A 121 -14.64 -9.56 8.30
C TYR A 121 -14.40 -10.74 9.22
N GLY A 122 -15.01 -11.88 8.89
CA GLY A 122 -14.81 -13.16 9.56
C GLY A 122 -13.59 -13.89 9.00
N ASP A 123 -13.69 -15.23 8.93
CA ASP A 123 -12.58 -16.09 8.51
C ASP A 123 -12.31 -16.03 6.99
N ASP A 124 -13.35 -15.81 6.17
CA ASP A 124 -13.21 -15.67 4.71
C ASP A 124 -13.05 -14.20 4.30
N VAL A 125 -11.92 -13.63 4.70
CA VAL A 125 -11.62 -12.19 4.55
C VAL A 125 -11.75 -11.70 3.10
N VAL A 126 -11.41 -12.53 2.10
CA VAL A 126 -11.49 -12.13 0.69
C VAL A 126 -12.95 -12.03 0.24
N HIS A 127 -13.77 -13.02 0.61
CA HIS A 127 -15.20 -13.00 0.34
C HIS A 127 -15.85 -11.79 1.00
N ASP A 128 -15.59 -11.60 2.30
CA ASP A 128 -16.19 -10.54 3.09
C ASP A 128 -15.79 -9.15 2.59
N ALA A 129 -14.53 -8.97 2.19
CA ALA A 129 -14.07 -7.71 1.59
C ALA A 129 -14.76 -7.40 0.26
N CYS A 130 -14.93 -8.41 -0.61
CA CYS A 130 -15.66 -8.24 -1.87
C CYS A 130 -17.15 -7.91 -1.62
N ALA A 131 -17.79 -8.64 -0.70
CA ALA A 131 -19.18 -8.40 -0.31
C ALA A 131 -19.35 -6.99 0.27
N HIS A 132 -18.43 -6.56 1.11
CA HIS A 132 -18.40 -5.23 1.70
C HIS A 132 -18.26 -4.14 0.63
N ILE A 133 -17.32 -4.25 -0.33
CA ILE A 133 -17.21 -3.29 -1.44
C ILE A 133 -18.53 -3.16 -2.21
N LEU A 134 -19.19 -4.28 -2.53
CA LEU A 134 -20.46 -4.26 -3.24
C LEU A 134 -21.58 -3.59 -2.42
N ALA A 135 -21.64 -3.87 -1.12
CA ALA A 135 -22.58 -3.23 -0.20
C ALA A 135 -22.34 -1.71 -0.11
N GLN A 136 -21.08 -1.28 0.04
CA GLN A 136 -20.72 0.13 0.09
C GLN A 136 -21.00 0.83 -1.25
N LYS A 137 -20.71 0.19 -2.40
CA LYS A 137 -21.07 0.73 -3.72
C LYS A 137 -22.58 1.00 -3.85
N LYS A 138 -23.42 0.13 -3.27
CA LYS A 138 -24.88 0.27 -3.34
C LYS A 138 -25.38 1.58 -2.71
N LYS A 139 -24.67 2.13 -1.73
CA LYS A 139 -24.99 3.44 -1.13
C LYS A 139 -24.88 4.60 -2.11
N PHE A 140 -24.08 4.44 -3.17
CA PHE A 140 -23.91 5.44 -4.23
C PHE A 140 -24.77 5.13 -5.48
N ALA A 141 -25.60 4.09 -5.44
CA ALA A 141 -26.35 3.62 -6.61
C ALA A 141 -27.25 4.70 -7.22
N THR A 142 -27.84 5.57 -6.41
CA THR A 142 -28.67 6.70 -6.88
C THR A 142 -27.97 7.53 -7.95
N TRP A 143 -26.66 7.74 -7.83
CA TRP A 143 -25.88 8.51 -8.81
C TRP A 143 -25.12 7.61 -9.80
N LEU A 144 -24.47 6.55 -9.33
CA LEU A 144 -23.64 5.68 -10.19
C LEU A 144 -24.46 4.89 -11.23
N ASP A 145 -25.74 4.66 -10.95
CA ASP A 145 -26.63 3.91 -11.82
C ASP A 145 -27.54 4.82 -12.64
N SER A 146 -27.39 6.15 -12.50
CA SER A 146 -28.11 7.16 -13.29
C SER A 146 -27.98 6.91 -14.80
N PRO A 147 -29.04 7.13 -15.60
CA PRO A 147 -28.95 7.13 -17.06
C PRO A 147 -28.07 8.26 -17.60
N ASP A 148 -27.96 9.37 -16.86
CA ASP A 148 -27.25 10.60 -17.22
C ASP A 148 -25.74 10.50 -16.94
N ASP A 149 -24.92 10.66 -17.98
CA ASP A 149 -23.47 10.59 -17.91
C ASP A 149 -22.86 11.75 -17.10
N VAL A 150 -23.48 12.93 -17.11
CA VAL A 150 -23.05 14.11 -16.34
C VAL A 150 -23.17 13.83 -14.85
N VAL A 151 -24.28 13.21 -14.43
CA VAL A 151 -24.47 12.79 -13.03
C VAL A 151 -23.42 11.77 -12.63
N VAL A 152 -23.18 10.76 -13.48
CA VAL A 152 -22.20 9.69 -13.18
C VAL A 152 -20.77 10.24 -13.14
N ALA A 153 -20.40 11.15 -14.06
CA ALA A 153 -19.09 11.79 -14.08
C ALA A 153 -18.85 12.61 -12.81
N ASN A 154 -19.84 13.40 -12.36
CA ASN A 154 -19.72 14.21 -11.15
C ASN A 154 -19.58 13.39 -9.87
N VAL A 155 -20.38 12.32 -9.70
CA VAL A 155 -20.20 11.45 -8.52
C VAL A 155 -18.83 10.77 -8.55
N LEU A 156 -18.34 10.35 -9.71
CA LEU A 156 -17.01 9.73 -9.83
C LEU A 156 -15.89 10.72 -9.51
N LEU A 157 -16.00 11.99 -9.95
CA LEU A 157 -15.08 13.05 -9.54
C LEU A 157 -15.03 13.22 -8.03
N ILE A 158 -16.17 13.25 -7.36
CA ILE A 158 -16.25 13.37 -5.90
C ILE A 158 -15.61 12.15 -5.21
N LEU A 159 -15.91 10.94 -5.69
CA LEU A 159 -15.32 9.72 -5.16
C LEU A 159 -13.79 9.72 -5.31
N LEU A 160 -13.27 10.12 -6.47
CA LEU A 160 -11.83 10.21 -6.72
C LEU A 160 -11.18 11.27 -5.82
N ALA A 161 -11.78 12.44 -5.68
CA ALA A 161 -11.29 13.49 -4.78
C ALA A 161 -11.21 13.00 -3.33
N ARG A 162 -12.23 12.25 -2.86
CA ARG A 162 -12.23 11.64 -1.53
C ARG A 162 -11.10 10.62 -1.36
N VAL A 163 -10.88 9.75 -2.36
CA VAL A 163 -9.79 8.76 -2.32
C VAL A 163 -8.43 9.43 -2.32
N ILE A 164 -8.22 10.43 -3.18
CA ILE A 164 -6.98 11.21 -3.26
C ILE A 164 -6.70 11.89 -1.91
N ASN A 165 -7.71 12.47 -1.26
CA ASN A 165 -7.54 13.08 0.05
C ASN A 165 -7.15 12.06 1.14
N MET A 166 -7.75 10.86 1.12
CA MET A 166 -7.35 9.78 2.03
C MET A 166 -5.90 9.33 1.77
N LEU A 167 -5.49 9.19 0.50
CA LEU A 167 -4.12 8.83 0.13
C LEU A 167 -3.11 9.90 0.54
N ASN A 168 -3.45 11.19 0.42
CA ASN A 168 -2.61 12.29 0.90
C ASN A 168 -2.36 12.19 2.42
N HIS A 169 -3.41 12.00 3.21
CA HIS A 169 -3.25 11.82 4.66
C HIS A 169 -2.48 10.54 5.02
N GLN A 170 -2.65 9.46 4.25
CA GLN A 170 -1.83 8.26 4.41
C GLN A 170 -0.35 8.54 4.13
N MET A 171 -0.02 9.31 3.08
CA MET A 171 1.35 9.69 2.76
C MET A 171 1.97 10.61 3.82
N GLU A 172 1.20 11.56 4.36
CA GLU A 172 1.63 12.43 5.46
C GLU A 172 2.00 11.58 6.68
N SER A 173 1.11 10.69 7.10
CA SER A 173 1.34 9.78 8.23
C SER A 173 2.51 8.82 7.99
N GLN A 174 2.65 8.27 6.78
CA GLN A 174 3.80 7.44 6.39
C GLN A 174 5.11 8.23 6.44
N GLY A 175 5.09 9.50 6.03
CA GLY A 175 6.24 10.41 6.05
C GLY A 175 6.69 10.75 7.46
N GLU A 176 5.75 11.10 8.35
CA GLU A 176 6.01 11.33 9.78
C GLU A 176 6.64 10.08 10.43
N ALA A 177 6.03 8.91 10.22
CA ALA A 177 6.56 7.65 10.73
C ALA A 177 7.96 7.33 10.16
N PHE A 178 8.21 7.65 8.89
CA PHE A 178 9.53 7.48 8.26
C PHE A 178 10.60 8.39 8.90
N GLN A 179 10.24 9.63 9.22
CA GLN A 179 11.13 10.56 9.92
C GLN A 179 11.48 10.09 11.33
N GLU A 180 10.51 9.57 12.09
CA GLU A 180 10.72 9.12 13.47
C GLU A 180 11.52 7.81 13.56
N GLU A 181 11.26 6.85 12.68
CA GLU A 181 11.84 5.51 12.79
C GLU A 181 13.05 5.24 11.87
N GLY A 182 13.30 6.11 10.90
CA GLY A 182 14.31 5.92 9.86
C GLY A 182 13.98 4.80 8.86
N GLY A 183 14.79 4.70 7.81
CA GLY A 183 14.61 3.72 6.75
C GLY A 183 14.96 2.28 7.17
N PHE A 184 14.32 1.28 6.54
CA PHE A 184 14.64 -0.14 6.79
C PHE A 184 16.12 -0.47 6.52
N ARG A 185 16.73 0.17 5.51
CA ARG A 185 18.17 0.06 5.22
C ARG A 185 19.03 0.64 6.34
N GLU A 186 18.59 1.72 6.97
CA GLU A 186 19.28 2.34 8.10
C GLU A 186 19.18 1.44 9.32
N LYS A 187 18.00 0.86 9.61
CA LYS A 187 17.83 -0.14 10.67
C LYS A 187 18.71 -1.38 10.44
N LEU A 188 18.77 -1.92 9.22
CA LEU A 188 19.67 -3.03 8.88
C LEU A 188 21.15 -2.65 9.01
N THR A 189 21.52 -1.41 8.68
CA THR A 189 22.88 -0.92 8.84
C THR A 189 23.24 -0.74 10.31
N ALA A 190 22.31 -0.23 11.13
CA ALA A 190 22.46 -0.14 12.57
C ALA A 190 22.59 -1.53 13.22
N ILE A 191 21.78 -2.50 12.82
CA ILE A 191 21.93 -3.90 13.26
C ILE A 191 23.28 -4.47 12.84
N ARG A 192 23.72 -4.23 11.60
CA ARG A 192 25.05 -4.65 11.15
C ARG A 192 26.15 -4.02 11.99
N HIS A 193 26.04 -2.73 12.29
CA HIS A 193 26.99 -2.03 13.13
C HIS A 193 27.01 -2.56 14.57
N ASP A 194 25.84 -2.85 15.16
CA ASP A 194 25.73 -3.49 16.49
C ASP A 194 26.29 -4.92 16.51
N VAL A 195 26.09 -5.68 15.43
CA VAL A 195 26.72 -7.00 15.26
C VAL A 195 28.24 -6.88 15.08
N MET A 196 28.71 -5.83 14.39
CA MET A 196 30.14 -5.56 14.20
C MET A 196 30.81 -5.08 15.50
N SER A 197 30.18 -4.19 16.27
CA SER A 197 30.72 -3.74 17.57
C SER A 197 30.80 -4.92 18.56
N LYS A 198 29.79 -5.79 18.60
CA LYS A 198 29.85 -7.06 19.37
C LYS A 198 30.92 -8.03 18.88
N GLN A 199 31.38 -7.89 17.64
CA GLN A 199 32.54 -8.64 17.11
C GLN A 199 33.88 -8.00 17.52
N GLU A 200 33.95 -6.69 17.69
CA GLU A 200 35.14 -5.99 18.21
C GLU A 200 35.39 -6.27 19.69
N GLU A 201 34.34 -6.49 20.48
CA GLU A 201 34.44 -6.97 21.88
C GLU A 201 34.90 -8.43 21.99
N ALA A 202 34.98 -9.16 20.87
CA ALA A 202 35.43 -10.54 20.92
C ALA A 202 36.94 -10.62 21.19
N PRO A 203 37.39 -11.47 22.13
CA PRO A 203 38.80 -11.63 22.40
C PRO A 203 39.53 -12.18 21.17
N VAL A 204 40.80 -11.83 21.03
CA VAL A 204 41.69 -12.41 20.03
C VAL A 204 42.07 -13.85 20.40
N CYS A 205 42.19 -14.70 19.39
CA CYS A 205 42.58 -16.09 19.57
C CYS A 205 44.04 -16.17 20.04
N PRO A 206 44.33 -16.91 21.13
CA PRO A 206 45.71 -17.04 21.64
C PRO A 206 46.65 -17.75 20.65
N ASP A 207 46.12 -18.58 19.76
CA ASP A 207 46.93 -19.42 18.87
C ASP A 207 47.30 -18.73 17.54
N CYS A 208 46.45 -17.83 17.04
CA CYS A 208 46.66 -17.22 15.73
C CYS A 208 46.30 -15.73 15.62
N GLY A 209 45.89 -15.09 16.72
CA GLY A 209 45.52 -13.66 16.76
C GLY A 209 44.21 -13.28 16.07
N ALA A 210 43.52 -14.21 15.39
CA ALA A 210 42.24 -13.93 14.74
C ALA A 210 41.12 -13.70 15.76
N PRO A 211 40.07 -12.90 15.45
CA PRO A 211 38.96 -12.68 16.36
C PRO A 211 38.20 -13.98 16.67
N MET A 212 37.73 -14.14 17.90
CA MET A 212 36.96 -15.31 18.32
C MET A 212 35.45 -15.10 18.16
N ARG A 213 34.66 -16.19 18.16
CA ARG A 213 33.19 -16.16 18.15
C ARG A 213 32.64 -17.01 19.29
N ARG A 214 31.58 -16.58 19.96
CA ARG A 214 30.87 -17.42 20.94
C ARG A 214 30.24 -18.62 20.25
N ARG A 215 30.46 -19.80 20.80
CA ARG A 215 29.91 -21.08 20.34
C ARG A 215 29.40 -21.85 21.55
N LYS A 216 28.35 -22.65 21.34
CA LYS A 216 27.79 -23.54 22.35
C LYS A 216 28.28 -24.97 22.10
N ALA A 217 28.83 -25.62 23.12
CA ALA A 217 29.29 -27.00 22.98
C ALA A 217 28.09 -27.94 22.76
N LYS A 218 28.10 -28.69 21.64
CA LYS A 218 26.97 -29.54 21.22
C LYS A 218 26.95 -30.92 21.90
N ALA A 219 28.09 -31.41 22.41
CA ALA A 219 28.21 -32.75 22.99
C ALA A 219 29.37 -32.80 24.02
N GLY A 220 29.35 -33.82 24.89
CA GLY A 220 30.37 -34.06 25.91
C GLY A 220 30.05 -33.44 27.28
N ARG A 221 31.02 -33.49 28.21
CA ARG A 221 30.86 -33.07 29.62
C ARG A 221 30.50 -31.58 29.80
N ASN A 222 30.80 -30.75 28.79
CA ASN A 222 30.50 -29.33 28.77
C ASN A 222 29.35 -28.97 27.82
N ALA A 223 28.55 -29.96 27.39
CA ALA A 223 27.42 -29.73 26.49
C ALA A 223 26.49 -28.65 27.06
N GLY A 224 26.14 -27.68 26.22
CA GLY A 224 25.32 -26.54 26.59
C GLY A 224 26.07 -25.33 27.16
N GLN A 225 27.37 -25.42 27.48
CA GLN A 225 28.16 -24.25 27.89
C GLN A 225 28.66 -23.45 26.69
N GLU A 226 28.75 -22.13 26.84
CA GLU A 226 29.32 -21.22 25.86
C GLU A 226 30.84 -21.11 26.01
N PHE A 227 31.55 -21.06 24.89
CA PHE A 227 32.99 -20.81 24.83
C PHE A 227 33.32 -19.94 23.63
N TRP A 228 34.43 -19.21 23.68
CA TRP A 228 34.99 -18.54 22.52
C TRP A 228 35.74 -19.55 21.65
N GLY A 229 35.37 -19.68 20.39
CA GLY A 229 36.10 -20.48 19.40
C GLY A 229 36.66 -19.60 18.29
N CYS A 230 37.85 -19.93 17.80
CA CYS A 230 38.52 -19.17 16.73
C CYS A 230 37.63 -19.06 15.47
N SER A 231 37.57 -17.86 14.89
CA SER A 231 36.85 -17.63 13.62
C SER A 231 37.48 -18.34 12.42
N ALA A 232 38.79 -18.61 12.47
CA ALA A 232 39.54 -19.29 11.41
C ALA A 232 39.41 -20.83 11.42
N TYR A 233 38.58 -21.41 12.29
CA TYR A 233 38.26 -22.84 12.26
C TYR A 233 37.73 -23.25 10.87
N PRO A 234 38.20 -24.37 10.28
CA PRO A 234 38.99 -25.45 10.89
C PRO A 234 40.51 -25.26 10.82
N LYS A 235 41.02 -24.17 10.24
CA LYS A 235 42.46 -23.92 10.11
C LYS A 235 43.14 -23.59 11.45
N CYS A 236 42.38 -23.08 12.41
CA CYS A 236 42.81 -22.86 13.79
C CYS A 236 41.73 -23.36 14.76
N ASN A 237 42.15 -24.12 15.78
CA ASN A 237 41.28 -24.75 16.77
C ASN A 237 41.30 -24.05 18.14
N GLY A 238 41.84 -22.83 18.23
CA GLY A 238 41.96 -22.11 19.49
C GLY A 238 40.62 -21.81 20.15
N THR A 239 40.57 -22.01 21.46
CA THR A 239 39.37 -21.79 22.29
C THR A 239 39.71 -21.03 23.57
N ARG A 240 38.74 -20.29 24.11
CA ARG A 240 38.83 -19.58 25.39
C ARG A 240 37.50 -19.70 26.13
N LYS A 241 37.53 -19.76 27.46
CA LYS A 241 36.29 -19.74 28.25
C LYS A 241 35.63 -18.37 28.16
N VAL A 242 34.30 -18.34 28.08
CA VAL A 242 33.55 -17.12 28.35
C VAL A 242 33.56 -16.96 29.87
N GLU A 243 34.09 -15.85 30.37
CA GLU A 243 34.02 -15.49 31.80
C GLU A 243 32.57 -15.21 32.22
#